data_AF-A0AA41VQQ6-F1
#
_entry.id   AF-A0AA41VQQ6-F1
#
_cell.length_a   1.000
_cell.length_b   1.000
_cell.length_c   1.000
_cell.angle_alpha   90.00
_cell.angle_beta   90.00
_cell.angle_gamma   90.00
#
_symmetry.space_group_name_H-M   'P 1'
#
loop_
_entity.id
_entity.type
_entity.pdbx_description
1 polymer ?
#
loop_
_entity_poly.entity_id
_entity_poly.type
_entity_poly.pdbx_seq_one_letter_code
_entity_poly.pdbx_strand_id
1 'polypeptide(L)'
;YMKTFKQYIKNYALPEACAAECYLGMECVRFFNAHVDREAEIGARQRHNEDIQNGFTEAGRPILGGVHVHMKRKKLKIAHRYVLFNTAEVQPYIT
;
A
#
# COMPACT_ATOMS: atom_id res chain seq x y z
N TYR A 1 -24.27 28.31 6.82
CA TYR A 1 -23.45 27.10 6.96
C TYR A 1 -23.96 26.16 8.07
N MET A 2 -24.19 26.63 9.29
CA MET A 2 -24.65 25.81 10.43
C MET A 2 -25.98 25.05 10.21
N LYS A 3 -26.88 25.56 9.36
CA LYS A 3 -28.17 24.90 9.06
C LYS A 3 -27.99 23.55 8.37
N THR A 4 -27.03 23.43 7.46
CA THR A 4 -26.73 22.20 6.73
C THR A 4 -26.08 21.16 7.65
N PHE A 5 -25.17 21.62 8.52
CA PHE A 5 -24.46 20.73 9.44
C PHE A 5 -25.40 20.05 10.44
N LYS A 6 -26.43 20.77 10.90
CA LYS A 6 -27.48 20.21 11.77
C LYS A 6 -28.24 19.05 11.12
N GLN A 7 -28.35 18.99 9.80
CA GLN A 7 -29.01 17.88 9.10
C GLN A 7 -28.22 16.58 9.17
N TYR A 8 -26.91 16.65 9.48
CA TYR A 8 -26.02 15.49 9.60
C TYR A 8 -25.92 14.96 11.03
N ILE A 9 -26.48 15.66 12.02
CA ILE A 9 -26.47 15.22 13.41
C ILE A 9 -27.66 14.27 13.63
N LYS A 10 -27.41 12.97 13.50
CA LYS A 10 -28.37 11.88 13.83
C LYS A 10 -28.23 11.39 15.26
N ASN A 11 -27.09 11.65 15.90
CA ASN A 11 -26.80 11.30 17.29
C ASN A 11 -26.31 12.53 18.05
N TYR A 12 -27.12 13.00 19.00
CA TYR A 12 -26.81 14.18 19.82
C TYR A 12 -25.85 13.88 20.97
N ALA A 13 -25.56 12.61 21.28
CA ALA A 13 -24.57 12.25 22.29
C ALA A 13 -23.13 12.52 21.83
N LEU A 14 -22.89 12.48 20.50
CA LEU A 14 -21.60 12.75 19.85
C LEU A 14 -21.82 13.47 18.51
N PRO A 15 -22.24 14.75 18.53
CA PRO A 15 -22.72 15.45 17.34
C PRO A 15 -21.64 15.63 16.27
N GLU A 16 -20.37 15.79 16.65
CA GLU A 16 -19.25 15.95 15.72
C GLU A 16 -18.94 14.64 14.99
N ALA A 17 -18.86 13.52 15.72
CA ALA A 17 -18.60 12.21 15.14
C ALA A 17 -19.73 11.79 14.20
N CYS A 18 -20.97 12.05 14.61
CA CYS A 18 -22.15 11.73 13.81
C CYS A 18 -22.21 12.56 12.51
N ALA A 19 -21.88 13.86 12.59
CA ALA A 19 -21.85 14.70 11.42
C ALA A 19 -20.75 14.29 10.42
N ALA A 20 -19.56 13.91 10.93
CA ALA A 20 -18.47 13.41 10.10
C ALA A 20 -18.85 12.10 9.39
N GLU A 21 -19.45 11.16 10.10
CA GLU A 21 -19.91 9.88 9.54
C GLU A 21 -20.98 10.08 8.45
N CYS A 22 -21.99 10.92 8.71
CA CYS A 22 -23.03 11.21 7.74
C CYS A 22 -22.49 11.90 6.49
N TYR A 23 -21.51 12.81 6.65
CA TYR A 23 -20.86 13.47 5.53
C TYR A 23 -20.07 12.49 4.68
N LEU A 24 -19.25 11.63 5.31
CA LEU A 24 -18.49 10.58 4.62
C LEU A 24 -19.43 9.63 3.86
N GLY A 25 -20.52 9.18 4.48
CA GLY A 25 -21.49 8.30 3.84
C GLY A 25 -22.12 8.91 2.58
N MET A 26 -22.49 10.19 2.62
CA MET A 26 -22.99 10.89 1.43
C MET A 26 -21.92 11.01 0.34
N GLU A 27 -20.69 11.36 0.69
CA GLU A 27 -19.62 11.56 -0.28
C GLU A 27 -19.23 10.23 -0.95
N CYS A 28 -19.22 9.13 -0.19
CA CYS A 28 -19.07 7.79 -0.75
C CYS A 28 -20.16 7.48 -1.78
N VAL A 29 -21.44 7.74 -1.47
CA VAL A 29 -22.54 7.52 -2.43
C VAL A 29 -22.39 8.40 -3.68
N ARG A 30 -21.99 9.66 -3.52
CA ARG A 30 -21.72 10.57 -4.66
C ARG A 30 -20.58 10.07 -5.53
N PHE A 31 -19.49 9.62 -4.90
CA PHE A 31 -18.35 9.03 -5.56
C PHE A 31 -18.75 7.78 -6.35
N PHE A 32 -19.45 6.83 -5.70
CA PHE A 32 -19.91 5.62 -6.38
C PHE A 32 -20.85 5.94 -7.54
N ASN A 33 -21.82 6.83 -7.37
CA ASN A 33 -22.71 7.21 -8.47
C ASN A 33 -21.95 7.86 -9.65
N ALA A 34 -20.87 8.59 -9.39
CA ALA A 34 -20.06 9.22 -10.43
C ALA A 34 -19.09 8.23 -11.13
N HIS A 35 -18.79 7.09 -10.50
CA HIS A 35 -17.73 6.18 -10.95
C HIS A 35 -18.16 4.73 -11.12
N VAL A 36 -19.42 4.37 -10.84
CA VAL A 36 -19.98 3.02 -11.01
C VAL A 36 -19.79 2.52 -12.45
N ASP A 37 -20.00 3.37 -13.45
CA ASP A 37 -19.82 2.98 -14.85
C ASP A 37 -18.34 2.83 -15.23
N ARG A 38 -17.45 3.59 -14.58
CA ARG A 38 -15.99 3.52 -14.78
C ARG A 38 -15.39 2.27 -14.13
N GLU A 39 -15.94 1.82 -13.00
CA GLU A 39 -15.49 0.59 -12.33
C GLU A 39 -15.96 -0.68 -13.06
N ALA A 40 -17.11 -0.64 -13.77
CA ALA A 40 -17.51 -1.74 -14.65
C ALA A 40 -16.48 -1.97 -15.78
N GLU A 41 -15.84 -0.92 -16.27
CA GLU A 41 -14.75 -0.99 -17.25
C GLU A 41 -13.43 -1.53 -16.65
N ILE A 42 -13.17 -1.26 -15.36
CA ILE A 42 -11.99 -1.73 -14.63
C ILE A 42 -12.14 -3.20 -14.21
N GLY A 43 -13.34 -3.63 -13.80
CA GLY A 43 -13.67 -5.03 -13.52
C GLY A 43 -13.76 -5.91 -14.77
N ALA A 44 -13.94 -5.30 -15.94
CA ALA A 44 -13.86 -5.95 -17.25
C ALA A 44 -12.44 -6.07 -17.80
N ARG A 45 -11.40 -5.66 -17.05
CA ARG A 45 -10.03 -6.16 -17.32
C ARG A 45 -10.02 -7.64 -16.99
N GLN A 46 -10.30 -8.44 -18.02
CA GLN A 46 -10.05 -9.87 -18.10
C GLN A 46 -8.84 -10.23 -17.25
N ARG A 47 -9.08 -11.17 -16.33
CA ARG A 47 -8.11 -11.91 -15.53
C ARG A 47 -6.69 -11.74 -16.09
N HIS A 48 -5.94 -10.84 -15.50
CA HIS A 48 -4.66 -10.37 -16.02
C HIS A 48 -3.53 -11.41 -15.83
N ASN A 49 -3.84 -12.71 -15.94
CA ASN A 49 -2.93 -13.84 -15.75
C ASN A 49 -3.43 -15.18 -16.35
N GLU A 50 -4.38 -15.22 -17.29
CA GLU A 50 -4.79 -16.52 -17.89
C GLU A 50 -4.06 -16.90 -19.18
N ASP A 51 -3.32 -15.98 -19.80
CA ASP A 51 -2.54 -16.28 -21.01
C ASP A 51 -1.04 -16.06 -20.78
N ILE A 52 -0.37 -17.03 -20.15
CA ILE A 52 1.08 -17.21 -20.32
C ILE A 52 1.38 -18.69 -20.54
N GLN A 53 0.90 -19.21 -21.67
CA GLN A 53 1.74 -20.16 -22.41
C GLN A 53 2.65 -19.33 -23.32
N ASN A 54 3.95 -19.48 -23.10
CA ASN A 54 5.05 -18.96 -23.92
C ASN A 54 5.49 -17.52 -23.62
N GLY A 55 6.39 -17.43 -22.64
CA GLY A 55 7.73 -16.85 -22.84
C GLY A 55 7.82 -15.40 -23.33
N PHE A 56 8.30 -14.55 -22.42
CA PHE A 56 8.92 -13.24 -22.67
C PHE A 56 7.96 -12.07 -22.92
N THR A 57 7.44 -11.50 -21.83
CA THR A 57 6.98 -10.12 -21.79
C THR A 57 7.85 -9.34 -20.79
N GLU A 58 8.61 -8.36 -21.28
CA GLU A 58 9.51 -7.50 -20.48
C GLU A 58 8.79 -6.38 -19.71
N ALA A 59 7.47 -6.26 -19.87
CA ALA A 59 6.63 -5.32 -19.14
C ALA A 59 5.83 -6.06 -18.06
N GLY A 60 6.34 -6.06 -16.83
CA GLY A 60 5.62 -6.59 -15.68
C GLY A 60 6.15 -7.92 -15.17
N ARG A 61 7.47 -8.03 -14.98
CA ARG A 61 7.95 -8.96 -13.95
C ARG A 61 7.30 -8.51 -12.65
N PRO A 62 6.50 -9.37 -11.96
CA PRO A 62 6.27 -9.16 -10.55
C PRO A 62 7.66 -9.00 -9.93
N ILE A 63 7.82 -8.09 -8.97
CA ILE A 63 9.01 -8.15 -8.10
C ILE A 63 8.91 -9.52 -7.44
N LEU A 64 9.54 -10.52 -8.06
CA LEU A 64 9.65 -11.88 -7.57
C LEU A 64 10.03 -11.71 -6.11
N GLY A 65 9.12 -12.14 -5.22
CA GLY A 65 9.26 -11.93 -3.78
C GLY A 65 10.71 -12.15 -3.40
N GLY A 66 11.34 -11.11 -2.86
CA GLY A 66 12.80 -11.02 -2.79
C GLY A 66 13.37 -12.33 -2.28
N VAL A 67 14.37 -12.88 -2.98
CA VAL A 67 14.99 -14.14 -2.59
C VAL A 67 15.54 -13.96 -1.19
N HIS A 68 14.90 -14.61 -0.21
CA HIS A 68 15.36 -14.55 1.16
C HIS A 68 16.61 -15.43 1.28
N VAL A 69 17.78 -14.80 1.13
CA VAL A 69 19.06 -15.48 1.30
C VAL A 69 19.27 -15.72 2.79
N HIS A 70 18.98 -16.94 3.25
CA HIS A 70 19.28 -17.35 4.61
C HIS A 70 20.78 -17.65 4.77
N MET A 71 21.51 -16.75 5.42
CA MET A 71 22.92 -16.98 5.75
C MET A 71 23.08 -17.54 7.17
N LYS A 72 23.86 -18.62 7.31
CA LYS A 72 24.20 -19.19 8.63
C LYS A 72 24.90 -18.14 9.49
N ARG A 73 24.54 -18.06 10.79
CA ARG A 73 25.11 -17.10 11.76
C ARG A 73 26.63 -17.00 11.74
N LYS A 74 27.34 -18.13 11.59
CA LYS A 74 28.83 -18.15 11.51
C LYS A 74 29.35 -17.33 10.32
N LYS A 75 28.75 -17.51 9.14
CA LYS A 75 29.13 -16.74 7.94
C LYS A 75 28.77 -15.26 8.10
N LEU A 76 27.62 -14.96 8.71
CA LEU A 76 27.18 -13.58 8.97
C LEU A 76 28.15 -12.82 9.88
N LYS A 77 28.66 -13.46 10.94
CA LYS A 77 29.71 -12.87 11.79
C LYS A 77 30.99 -12.56 11.02
N ILE A 78 31.40 -13.43 10.09
CA ILE A 78 32.59 -13.21 9.25
C ILE A 78 32.36 -12.03 8.31
N ALA A 79 31.22 -11.98 7.63
CA ALA A 79 30.88 -10.88 6.72
C ALA A 79 30.83 -9.53 7.44
N HIS A 80 30.20 -9.47 8.62
CA HIS A 80 30.16 -8.26 9.43
C HIS A 80 31.56 -7.80 9.84
N ARG A 81 32.42 -8.74 10.29
CA ARG A 81 33.80 -8.43 10.65
C ARG A 81 34.57 -7.90 9.44
N TYR A 82 34.39 -8.50 8.27
CA TYR A 82 35.04 -8.04 7.05
C TYR A 82 34.68 -6.60 6.72
N VAL A 83 33.38 -6.24 6.72
CA VAL A 83 32.93 -4.87 6.49
C VAL A 83 33.52 -3.89 7.51
N LEU A 84 33.50 -4.27 8.80
CA LEU A 84 34.01 -3.42 9.87
C LEU A 84 35.50 -3.06 9.69
N PHE A 85 36.33 -4.01 9.23
CA PHE A 85 37.78 -3.81 9.15
C PHE A 85 38.29 -3.44 7.75
N ASN A 86 37.47 -3.50 6.70
CA ASN A 86 37.90 -3.25 5.32
C ASN A 86 37.19 -2.07 4.66
N THR A 87 36.22 -1.44 5.33
CA THR A 87 35.49 -0.30 4.80
C THR A 87 35.88 0.98 5.53
N ALA A 88 36.46 1.94 4.82
CA ALA A 88 36.89 3.23 5.38
C ALA A 88 35.72 4.07 5.95
N GLU A 89 34.50 3.85 5.45
CA GLU A 89 33.28 4.51 5.93
C GLU A 89 32.94 4.18 7.39
N VAL A 90 33.46 3.07 7.92
CA VAL A 90 33.16 2.65 9.30
C VAL A 90 34.13 3.26 10.31
N GLN A 91 35.21 3.90 9.84
CA GLN A 91 36.24 4.53 10.68
C GLN A 91 35.70 5.53 11.72
N PRO A 92 34.66 6.36 11.44
CA PRO A 92 34.09 7.28 12.43
C PRO A 92 33.39 6.58 13.62
N TYR A 93 33.07 5.30 13.49
CA TYR A 93 32.29 4.53 14.46
C TYR A 93 33.15 3.51 15.24
N ILE A 94 34.41 3.34 14.84
CA ILE A 94 35.38 2.48 15.51
C ILE A 94 36.19 3.39 16.44
N THR A 95 35.74 3.49 17.69
CA THR A 95 36.39 4.29 18.74
C THR A 95 37.51 3.51 19.42
#